data_AF-A0A1X7JDF9-F1
#
_entry.id   AF-A0A1X7JDF9-F1
#
_cell.length_a   1.000
_cell.length_b   1.000
_cell.length_c   1.000
_cell.angle_alpha   90.00
_cell.angle_beta   90.00
_cell.angle_gamma   90.00
#
_symmetry.space_group_name_H-M   'P 1'
#
loop_
_entity.id
_entity.type
_entity.pdbx_description
1 polymer ?
#
loop_
_entity_poly.entity_id
_entity_poly.type
_entity_poly.pdbx_seq_one_letter_code
_entity_poly.pdbx_strand_id
1 'polypeptide(L)'
;MTPQVQQLYKILYEKAKSLPNSNELGIMPTHFVGPRSRFKKGLPMFVGRDTYGLGQDKVPLVTDYECDELDWLKSRDGYYFDDSPFWRVIGHVLERVRVESYGSNVYHDFYWSDLYKINFRAKQGTTQNLRSEQINECARLLLAEMDDLVPCFSVFLTGIYESGKGVGRFFERWEPCGQLKSKNESTGEFTLVGESGKMHRCIVVPHPQGKGENEIIQKICSLWK
;
A
#
# COMPACT_ATOMS: atom_id res chain seq x y z
N MET A 1 -15.94 2.50 -4.60
CA MET A 1 -15.21 1.38 -5.22
C MET A 1 -16.04 0.77 -6.34
N THR A 2 -15.42 0.09 -7.30
CA THR A 2 -16.16 -0.79 -8.23
C THR A 2 -16.73 -2.02 -7.51
N PRO A 3 -17.81 -2.64 -8.04
CA PRO A 3 -18.36 -3.89 -7.50
C PRO A 3 -17.32 -5.01 -7.41
N GLN A 4 -16.36 -5.02 -8.33
CA GLN A 4 -15.25 -5.98 -8.32
C GLN A 4 -14.39 -5.82 -7.07
N VAL A 5 -13.91 -4.60 -6.78
CA VAL A 5 -13.07 -4.35 -5.60
C VAL A 5 -13.83 -4.72 -4.31
N GLN A 6 -15.12 -4.38 -4.21
CA GLN A 6 -15.97 -4.76 -3.08
C GLN A 6 -16.06 -6.28 -2.90
N GLN A 7 -16.23 -7.03 -4.00
CA GLN A 7 -16.27 -8.49 -3.96
C GLN A 7 -14.92 -9.10 -3.51
N LEU A 8 -13.79 -8.49 -3.89
CA LEU A 8 -12.47 -8.92 -3.46
C LEU A 8 -12.24 -8.71 -1.96
N TYR A 9 -12.67 -7.57 -1.42
CA TYR A 9 -12.66 -7.32 0.02
C TYR A 9 -13.54 -8.32 0.77
N LYS A 10 -14.72 -8.65 0.24
CA LYS A 10 -15.58 -9.68 0.84
C LYS A 10 -14.89 -11.04 0.89
N ILE A 11 -14.23 -11.46 -0.19
CA ILE A 11 -13.47 -12.72 -0.22
C ILE A 11 -12.34 -12.70 0.83
N LEU A 12 -11.59 -11.61 0.89
CA LEU A 12 -10.52 -11.44 1.88
C LEU A 12 -11.06 -11.49 3.31
N TYR A 13 -12.23 -10.92 3.56
CA TYR A 13 -12.89 -10.94 4.85
C TYR A 13 -13.39 -12.32 5.28
N GLU A 14 -14.05 -13.05 4.38
CA GLU A 14 -14.43 -14.43 4.67
C GLU A 14 -13.20 -15.31 4.93
N LYS A 15 -12.09 -15.07 4.19
CA LYS A 15 -10.80 -15.71 4.49
C LYS A 15 -10.31 -15.34 5.89
N ALA A 16 -10.26 -14.05 6.25
CA ALA A 16 -9.85 -13.61 7.59
C ALA A 16 -10.69 -14.25 8.71
N LYS A 17 -12.01 -14.37 8.52
CA LYS A 17 -12.91 -15.06 9.46
C LYS A 17 -12.60 -16.53 9.67
N SER A 18 -12.14 -17.21 8.62
CA SER A 18 -11.81 -18.64 8.68
C SER A 18 -10.48 -18.94 9.40
N LEU A 19 -9.68 -17.91 9.67
CA LEU A 19 -8.37 -18.08 10.29
C LEU A 19 -8.45 -18.18 11.82
N PRO A 20 -7.49 -18.87 12.46
CA PRO A 20 -7.37 -18.87 13.91
C PRO A 20 -7.24 -17.44 14.46
N ASN A 21 -7.88 -17.16 15.60
CA ASN A 21 -7.92 -15.84 16.23
C ASN A 21 -8.49 -14.74 15.33
N SER A 22 -9.47 -15.07 14.47
CA SER A 22 -10.10 -14.09 13.56
C SER A 22 -10.68 -12.86 14.26
N ASN A 23 -11.05 -12.96 15.54
CA ASN A 23 -11.46 -11.82 16.37
C ASN A 23 -10.34 -10.80 16.62
N GLU A 24 -9.08 -11.18 16.41
CA GLU A 24 -7.87 -10.36 16.57
C GLU A 24 -7.28 -9.89 15.24
N LEU A 25 -7.88 -10.29 14.12
CA LEU A 25 -7.46 -9.88 12.78
C LEU A 25 -8.15 -8.58 12.39
N GLY A 26 -7.44 -7.72 11.66
CA GLY A 26 -7.94 -6.52 10.99
C GLY A 26 -7.78 -6.62 9.48
N ILE A 27 -8.64 -5.96 8.71
CA ILE A 27 -8.44 -5.73 7.27
C ILE A 27 -8.14 -4.26 7.05
N MET A 28 -6.96 -3.97 6.50
CA MET A 28 -6.54 -2.63 6.15
C MET A 28 -7.00 -2.30 4.73
N PRO A 29 -7.96 -1.38 4.53
CA PRO A 29 -8.35 -0.98 3.19
C PRO A 29 -7.26 -0.12 2.51
N THR A 30 -7.48 0.24 1.25
CA THR A 30 -6.76 1.39 0.67
C THR A 30 -7.36 2.69 1.19
N HIS A 31 -6.50 3.59 1.63
CA HIS A 31 -6.87 4.89 2.18
C HIS A 31 -6.64 5.99 1.14
N PHE A 32 -7.58 6.91 1.06
CA PHE A 32 -7.37 8.21 0.47
C PHE A 32 -7.03 9.19 1.59
N VAL A 33 -5.89 9.87 1.46
CA VAL A 33 -5.47 10.87 2.45
C VAL A 33 -5.95 12.23 2.00
N GLY A 34 -6.94 12.78 2.71
CA GLY A 34 -7.56 14.07 2.41
C GLY A 34 -9.08 14.04 2.56
N PRO A 35 -9.74 15.21 2.53
CA PRO A 35 -11.18 15.29 2.68
C PRO A 35 -11.88 14.66 1.47
N ARG A 36 -12.99 13.95 1.71
CA ARG A 36 -13.77 13.27 0.65
C ARG A 36 -14.11 14.15 -0.55
N SER A 37 -14.28 15.47 -0.34
CA SER A 37 -14.52 16.45 -1.40
C SER A 37 -13.38 16.60 -2.41
N ARG A 38 -12.15 16.22 -2.04
CA ARG A 38 -10.95 16.27 -2.90
C ARG A 38 -10.59 14.93 -3.53
N PHE A 39 -11.34 13.86 -3.22
CA PHE A 39 -11.12 12.56 -3.81
C PHE A 39 -11.18 12.63 -5.33
N LYS A 40 -10.14 12.13 -6.00
CA LYS A 40 -10.08 12.03 -7.46
C LYS A 40 -9.17 10.90 -7.90
N LYS A 41 -9.54 10.23 -8.99
CA LYS A 41 -8.67 9.26 -9.68
C LYS A 41 -7.43 9.97 -10.25
N GLY A 42 -6.37 9.22 -10.58
CA GLY A 42 -5.16 9.82 -11.15
C GLY A 42 -4.16 10.35 -10.12
N LEU A 43 -4.39 10.10 -8.83
CA LEU A 43 -3.47 10.48 -7.76
C LEU A 43 -2.36 9.44 -7.57
N PRO A 44 -1.21 9.82 -7.00
CA PRO A 44 -0.17 8.85 -6.70
C PRO A 44 -0.62 7.86 -5.62
N MET A 45 -0.08 6.66 -5.69
CA MET A 45 -0.33 5.60 -4.72
C MET A 45 0.98 5.14 -4.08
N PHE A 46 1.05 5.17 -2.76
CA PHE A 46 2.15 4.60 -1.99
C PHE A 46 1.73 3.26 -1.41
N VAL A 47 2.57 2.25 -1.54
CA VAL A 47 2.29 0.88 -1.12
C VAL A 47 3.32 0.45 -0.08
N GLY A 48 2.85 0.24 1.15
CA GLY A 48 3.61 -0.35 2.25
C GLY A 48 3.63 -1.87 2.19
N ARG A 49 4.41 -2.49 3.08
CA ARG A 49 4.47 -3.95 3.18
C ARG A 49 3.30 -4.47 4.02
N ASP A 50 3.24 -4.01 5.26
CA ASP A 50 2.19 -4.28 6.22
C ASP A 50 2.29 -3.25 7.35
N THR A 51 1.15 -2.81 7.86
CA THR A 51 1.07 -2.14 9.16
C THR A 51 1.37 -3.14 10.29
N TYR A 52 1.54 -2.67 11.52
CA TYR A 52 1.30 -3.50 12.71
C TYR A 52 -0.07 -3.07 13.25
N GLY A 53 -0.99 -4.04 13.42
CA GLY A 53 -2.42 -3.81 13.54
C GLY A 53 -2.82 -2.53 14.31
N LEU A 54 -3.72 -1.75 13.71
CA LEU A 54 -4.43 -0.67 14.39
C LEU A 54 -5.41 -1.31 15.37
N GLY A 55 -5.08 -1.27 16.66
CA GLY A 55 -5.77 -1.98 17.73
C GLY A 55 -7.17 -1.45 18.08
N GLN A 56 -8.12 -1.38 17.16
CA GLN A 56 -9.55 -1.10 17.45
C GLN A 56 -10.42 -2.11 16.68
N ASP A 57 -10.92 -3.14 17.36
CA ASP A 57 -12.28 -3.30 17.89
C ASP A 57 -13.29 -3.46 16.76
N LYS A 58 -13.62 -4.72 16.49
CA LYS A 58 -14.57 -5.22 15.45
C LYS A 58 -14.29 -4.67 14.06
N VAL A 59 -13.61 -5.46 13.23
CA VAL A 59 -13.38 -5.14 11.81
C VAL A 59 -14.70 -4.91 11.10
N PRO A 60 -15.04 -3.67 10.72
CA PRO A 60 -16.10 -3.44 9.77
C PRO A 60 -15.64 -4.07 8.46
N LEU A 61 -16.58 -4.62 7.69
CA LEU A 61 -16.30 -4.92 6.29
C LEU A 61 -16.02 -3.58 5.59
N VAL A 62 -14.76 -3.14 5.56
CA VAL A 62 -14.43 -1.87 4.92
C VAL A 62 -14.48 -2.11 3.42
N THR A 63 -15.61 -1.70 2.83
CA THR A 63 -15.97 -1.89 1.42
C THR A 63 -15.82 -0.61 0.61
N ASP A 64 -15.27 0.44 1.25
CA ASP A 64 -15.03 1.75 0.68
C ASP A 64 -13.60 2.21 1.01
N TYR A 65 -13.08 3.13 0.21
CA TYR A 65 -11.79 3.75 0.51
C TYR A 65 -12.00 4.61 1.74
N GLU A 66 -11.19 4.42 2.77
CA GLU A 66 -11.26 5.29 3.93
C GLU A 66 -10.70 6.65 3.55
N CYS A 67 -11.55 7.68 3.64
CA CYS A 67 -11.13 9.07 3.54
C CYS A 67 -10.84 9.53 4.96
N ASP A 68 -9.58 9.79 5.26
CA ASP A 68 -9.22 10.33 6.56
C ASP A 68 -8.15 11.40 6.42
N GLU A 69 -8.21 12.38 7.32
CA GLU A 69 -7.09 13.25 7.57
C GLU A 69 -6.04 12.44 8.36
N LEU A 70 -4.75 12.76 8.25
CA LEU A 70 -3.70 12.03 8.98
C LEU A 70 -3.75 12.24 10.51
N ASP A 71 -4.86 12.71 11.06
CA ASP A 71 -5.02 12.95 12.49
C ASP A 71 -4.92 11.67 13.31
N TRP A 72 -5.26 10.51 12.74
CA TRP A 72 -5.02 9.21 13.38
C TRP A 72 -3.53 8.87 13.56
N LEU A 73 -2.63 9.45 12.74
CA LEU A 73 -1.19 9.33 12.98
C LEU A 73 -0.80 10.13 14.23
N LYS A 74 -1.31 11.36 14.38
CA LYS A 74 -1.03 12.22 15.55
C LYS A 74 -1.67 11.71 16.84
N SER A 75 -2.81 11.02 16.76
CA SER A 75 -3.60 10.61 17.92
C SER A 75 -3.10 9.34 18.63
N ARG A 76 -2.08 8.67 18.11
CA ARG A 76 -1.47 7.50 18.75
C ARG A 76 -0.30 7.95 19.61
N ASP A 77 -0.44 7.86 20.94
CA ASP A 77 0.58 8.03 21.99
C ASP A 77 2.04 8.17 21.49
N GLY A 78 2.41 9.33 20.94
CA GLY A 78 3.77 9.64 20.49
C GLY A 78 4.25 9.03 19.16
N TYR A 79 3.37 8.58 18.26
CA TYR A 79 3.73 8.15 16.89
C TYR A 79 3.57 9.30 15.89
N TYR A 80 4.52 10.22 15.81
CA TYR A 80 4.42 11.30 14.84
C TYR A 80 4.75 10.77 13.43
N PHE A 81 4.15 11.33 12.38
CA PHE A 81 4.54 11.01 11.00
C PHE A 81 6.05 11.24 10.77
N ASP A 82 6.62 12.19 11.52
CA ASP A 82 8.05 12.48 11.55
C ASP A 82 8.89 11.42 12.27
N ASP A 83 8.30 10.49 13.03
CA ASP A 83 9.01 9.39 13.68
C ASP A 83 9.08 8.15 12.79
N SER A 84 8.17 8.03 11.83
CA SER A 84 8.11 6.90 10.91
C SER A 84 8.95 7.14 9.66
N PRO A 85 10.00 6.30 9.41
CA PRO A 85 10.74 6.36 8.15
C PRO A 85 9.85 6.23 6.91
N PHE A 86 8.74 5.49 7.02
CA PHE A 86 7.77 5.33 5.95
C PHE A 86 7.07 6.65 5.62
N TRP A 87 6.52 7.33 6.64
CA TRP A 87 5.79 8.58 6.43
C TRP A 87 6.72 9.72 6.07
N ARG A 88 7.90 9.84 6.69
CA ARG A 88 8.92 10.83 6.30
C ARG A 88 9.29 10.77 4.82
N VAL A 89 9.53 9.58 4.29
CA VAL A 89 9.83 9.41 2.85
C VAL A 89 8.66 9.87 1.99
N ILE A 90 7.43 9.48 2.32
CA ILE A 90 6.23 9.94 1.58
C ILE A 90 6.13 11.47 1.63
N GLY A 91 6.23 12.07 2.81
CA GLY A 91 6.11 13.50 3.01
C GLY A 91 7.13 14.28 2.19
N HIS A 92 8.41 13.89 2.23
CA HIS A 92 9.46 14.55 1.44
C HIS A 92 9.36 14.31 -0.07
N VAL A 93 8.80 13.18 -0.51
CA VAL A 93 8.49 12.98 -1.93
C VAL A 93 7.38 13.93 -2.36
N LEU A 94 6.28 14.01 -1.59
CA LEU A 94 5.15 14.87 -1.89
C LEU A 94 5.56 16.35 -1.88
N GLU A 95 6.34 16.77 -0.88
CA GLU A 95 6.97 18.09 -0.78
C GLU A 95 7.67 18.46 -2.10
N ARG A 96 8.59 17.60 -2.57
CA ARG A 96 9.40 17.88 -3.76
C ARG A 96 8.60 17.86 -5.05
N VAL A 97 7.70 16.89 -5.20
CA VAL A 97 6.89 16.71 -6.42
C VAL A 97 5.86 17.84 -6.57
N ARG A 98 5.32 18.33 -5.45
CA ARG A 98 4.29 19.38 -5.45
C ARG A 98 4.84 20.78 -5.27
N VAL A 99 6.13 20.90 -4.93
CA VAL A 99 6.79 22.19 -4.64
C VAL A 99 6.09 22.87 -3.46
N GLU A 100 5.81 22.10 -2.42
CA GLU A 100 5.21 22.54 -1.16
C GLU A 100 6.28 22.58 -0.06
N SER A 101 6.00 23.22 1.09
CA SER A 101 6.90 23.17 2.25
C SER A 101 6.61 21.92 3.10
N TYR A 102 7.65 21.21 3.55
CA TYR A 102 7.48 20.06 4.43
C TYR A 102 6.68 20.41 5.71
N GLY A 103 5.69 19.58 6.02
CA GLY A 103 4.81 19.73 7.18
C GLY A 103 3.56 18.87 7.04
N SER A 104 2.61 18.99 7.97
CA SER A 104 1.35 18.21 7.91
C SER A 104 0.57 18.46 6.63
N ASN A 105 0.70 19.65 6.06
CA ASN A 105 -0.03 20.07 4.87
C ASN A 105 0.44 19.40 3.59
N VAL A 106 1.56 18.67 3.55
CA VAL A 106 1.97 17.93 2.33
C VAL A 106 1.17 16.64 2.17
N TYR A 107 0.60 16.13 3.26
CA TYR A 107 -0.09 14.86 3.30
C TYR A 107 -1.57 15.01 2.96
N HIS A 108 -1.84 15.28 1.68
CA HIS A 108 -3.19 15.28 1.11
C HIS A 108 -3.15 14.72 -0.31
N ASP A 109 -4.30 14.41 -0.89
CA ASP A 109 -4.46 14.03 -2.28
C ASP A 109 -3.51 12.92 -2.75
N PHE A 110 -3.39 11.85 -1.96
CA PHE A 110 -2.71 10.63 -2.38
C PHE A 110 -3.42 9.39 -1.85
N TYR A 111 -3.11 8.25 -2.45
CA TYR A 111 -3.57 6.95 -1.99
C TYR A 111 -2.46 6.24 -1.23
N TRP A 112 -2.83 5.54 -0.16
CA TRP A 112 -1.94 4.64 0.55
C TRP A 112 -2.59 3.27 0.74
N SER A 113 -1.79 2.22 0.63
CA SER A 113 -2.22 0.83 0.70
C SER A 113 -1.10 -0.03 1.27
N ASP A 114 -1.44 -1.24 1.72
CA ASP A 114 -0.47 -2.27 2.08
C ASP A 114 -0.52 -3.43 1.09
N LEU A 115 0.63 -4.09 0.88
CA LEU A 115 0.70 -5.37 0.18
C LEU A 115 -0.17 -6.41 0.90
N TYR A 116 -0.04 -6.54 2.22
CA TYR A 116 -0.84 -7.47 3.02
C TYR A 116 -1.91 -6.72 3.78
N LYS A 117 -3.16 -7.09 3.54
CA LYS A 117 -4.34 -6.39 4.02
C LYS A 117 -4.83 -6.96 5.36
N ILE A 118 -4.68 -8.27 5.56
CA ILE A 118 -5.01 -8.93 6.82
C ILE A 118 -3.82 -8.86 7.75
N ASN A 119 -4.04 -8.37 8.96
CA ASN A 119 -2.99 -8.21 9.95
C ASN A 119 -3.41 -8.65 11.35
N PHE A 120 -2.48 -9.16 12.15
CA PHE A 120 -2.68 -9.53 13.55
C PHE A 120 -2.51 -8.33 14.49
N ARG A 121 -3.27 -8.33 15.58
CA ARG A 121 -2.85 -7.70 16.85
C ARG A 121 -1.65 -8.48 17.41
N ALA A 122 -0.46 -8.19 16.91
CA ALA A 122 0.88 -8.56 17.42
C ALA A 122 1.00 -9.80 18.33
N LYS A 123 1.31 -10.97 17.74
CA LYS A 123 2.31 -11.90 18.31
C LYS A 123 3.29 -12.32 17.21
N GLN A 124 4.58 -12.17 17.47
CA GLN A 124 5.64 -12.64 16.55
C GLN A 124 5.50 -14.16 16.39
N GLY A 125 5.42 -14.64 15.15
CA GLY A 125 5.35 -16.08 14.81
C GLY A 125 4.15 -16.49 13.96
N THR A 126 3.00 -15.81 14.07
CA THR A 126 1.79 -16.11 13.27
C THR A 126 1.74 -15.38 11.92
N THR A 127 2.52 -14.31 11.78
CA THR A 127 2.46 -13.39 10.63
C THR A 127 2.92 -14.00 9.31
N GLN A 128 3.86 -14.96 9.30
CA GLN A 128 4.36 -15.54 8.06
C GLN A 128 3.34 -16.46 7.37
N ASN A 129 2.66 -17.32 8.13
CA ASN A 129 1.62 -18.18 7.61
C ASN A 129 0.46 -17.35 7.07
N LEU A 130 -0.01 -16.37 7.85
CA LEU A 130 -1.06 -15.45 7.43
C LEU A 130 -0.70 -14.69 6.15
N ARG A 131 0.54 -14.20 6.01
CA ARG A 131 1.00 -13.55 4.77
C ARG A 131 0.93 -14.51 3.59
N SER A 132 1.32 -15.77 3.77
CA SER A 132 1.24 -16.79 2.72
C SER A 132 -0.20 -17.15 2.35
N GLU A 133 -1.10 -17.19 3.33
CA GLU A 133 -2.50 -17.53 3.12
C GLU A 133 -3.28 -16.46 2.37
N GLN A 134 -2.96 -15.18 2.57
CA GLN A 134 -3.70 -14.06 1.97
C GLN A 134 -3.10 -13.53 0.65
N ILE A 135 -1.93 -14.00 0.24
CA ILE A 135 -1.14 -13.37 -0.81
C ILE A 135 -1.86 -13.31 -2.16
N ASN A 136 -2.60 -14.36 -2.52
CA ASN A 136 -3.30 -14.43 -3.79
C ASN A 136 -4.45 -13.41 -3.83
N GLU A 137 -5.22 -13.34 -2.75
CA GLU A 137 -6.31 -12.39 -2.61
C GLU A 137 -5.79 -10.95 -2.59
N CYS A 138 -4.70 -10.69 -1.87
CA CYS A 138 -4.11 -9.35 -1.79
C CYS A 138 -3.48 -8.90 -3.11
N ALA A 139 -2.80 -9.81 -3.84
CA ALA A 139 -2.22 -9.48 -5.14
C ALA A 139 -3.30 -9.12 -6.17
N ARG A 140 -4.42 -9.85 -6.16
CA ARG A 140 -5.57 -9.56 -7.02
C ARG A 140 -6.28 -8.27 -6.60
N LEU A 141 -6.48 -8.08 -5.28
CA LEU A 141 -7.12 -6.89 -4.73
C LEU A 141 -6.33 -5.62 -5.04
N LEU A 142 -5.01 -5.62 -4.82
CA LEU A 142 -4.16 -4.46 -5.09
C LEU A 142 -4.23 -4.04 -6.57
N LEU A 143 -4.24 -5.01 -7.47
CA LEU A 143 -4.35 -4.73 -8.91
C LEU A 143 -5.73 -4.16 -9.27
N ALA A 144 -6.80 -4.68 -8.68
CA ALA A 144 -8.15 -4.15 -8.87
C ALA A 144 -8.31 -2.73 -8.26
N GLU A 145 -7.65 -2.45 -7.13
CA GLU A 145 -7.58 -1.11 -6.56
C GLU A 145 -6.87 -0.14 -7.50
N MET A 146 -5.75 -0.55 -8.10
CA MET A 146 -5.06 0.25 -9.12
C MET A 146 -5.94 0.49 -10.35
N ASP A 147 -6.70 -0.50 -10.81
CA ASP A 147 -7.65 -0.35 -11.91
C ASP A 147 -8.78 0.65 -11.61
N ASP A 148 -9.34 0.62 -10.39
CA ASP A 148 -10.37 1.56 -9.99
C ASP A 148 -9.79 2.97 -9.78
N LEU A 149 -8.70 3.11 -9.02
CA LEU A 149 -8.14 4.41 -8.64
C LEU A 149 -7.37 5.08 -9.78
N VAL A 150 -6.86 4.30 -10.72
CA VAL A 150 -6.05 4.76 -11.85
C VAL A 150 -4.91 5.64 -11.34
N PRO A 151 -4.00 5.13 -10.49
CA PRO A 151 -2.94 5.97 -9.98
C PRO A 151 -2.07 6.46 -11.14
N CYS A 152 -1.64 7.71 -11.11
CA CYS A 152 -0.70 8.21 -12.11
C CYS A 152 0.67 7.50 -12.00
N PHE A 153 1.01 7.08 -10.79
CA PHE A 153 2.22 6.32 -10.48
C PHE A 153 2.06 5.60 -9.14
N SER A 154 2.63 4.40 -9.02
CA SER A 154 2.60 3.61 -7.78
C SER A 154 4.01 3.34 -7.23
N VAL A 155 4.22 3.68 -5.96
CA VAL A 155 5.51 3.57 -5.27
C VAL A 155 5.44 2.49 -4.19
N PHE A 156 6.16 1.40 -4.38
CA PHE A 156 6.24 0.28 -3.45
C PHE A 156 7.44 0.47 -2.50
N LEU A 157 7.17 0.91 -1.28
CA LEU A 157 8.13 1.11 -0.19
C LEU A 157 8.37 -0.20 0.59
N THR A 158 8.67 -1.28 -0.13
CA THR A 158 8.59 -2.65 0.42
C THR A 158 9.92 -3.41 0.41
N GLY A 159 10.91 -2.95 -0.36
CA GLY A 159 12.22 -3.59 -0.46
C GLY A 159 12.61 -4.07 -1.87
N ILE A 160 13.19 -5.27 -1.92
CA ILE A 160 13.88 -5.85 -3.09
C ILE A 160 12.90 -6.72 -3.91
N TYR A 161 13.20 -6.94 -5.19
CA TYR A 161 12.51 -7.88 -6.08
C TYR A 161 12.74 -9.38 -5.77
N GLU A 162 13.54 -9.70 -4.76
CA GLU A 162 13.94 -11.08 -4.46
C GLU A 162 12.72 -11.96 -4.17
N SER A 163 12.65 -13.13 -4.82
CA SER A 163 11.62 -14.14 -4.56
C SER A 163 11.58 -14.46 -3.06
N GLY A 164 10.37 -14.60 -2.53
CA GLY A 164 10.16 -14.78 -1.08
C GLY A 164 10.25 -13.50 -0.23
N LYS A 165 10.61 -12.32 -0.78
CA LYS A 165 10.72 -11.05 -0.02
C LYS A 165 10.00 -9.88 -0.71
N GLY A 166 9.62 -8.88 0.07
CA GLY A 166 9.05 -7.61 -0.42
C GLY A 166 7.93 -7.79 -1.46
N VAL A 167 8.03 -7.03 -2.56
CA VAL A 167 7.17 -7.15 -3.73
C VAL A 167 7.44 -8.41 -4.57
N GLY A 168 8.62 -9.04 -4.42
CA GLY A 168 8.99 -10.25 -5.16
C GLY A 168 7.98 -11.39 -5.01
N ARG A 169 7.39 -11.55 -3.81
CA ARG A 169 6.30 -12.54 -3.60
C ARG A 169 5.03 -12.25 -4.41
N PHE A 170 4.75 -10.98 -4.71
CA PHE A 170 3.60 -10.58 -5.52
C PHE A 170 3.88 -10.79 -7.01
N PHE A 171 5.13 -10.65 -7.44
CA PHE A 171 5.54 -10.95 -8.81
C PHE A 171 5.30 -12.42 -9.16
N GLU A 172 5.56 -13.34 -8.23
CA GLU A 172 5.23 -14.77 -8.38
C GLU A 172 3.72 -15.04 -8.57
N ARG A 173 2.86 -14.03 -8.39
CA ARG A 173 1.41 -14.12 -8.64
C ARG A 173 0.99 -13.40 -9.90
N TRP A 174 1.59 -12.24 -10.18
CA TRP A 174 1.27 -11.46 -11.38
C TRP A 174 1.92 -12.00 -12.65
N GLU A 175 3.13 -12.57 -12.56
CA GLU A 175 3.89 -13.03 -13.73
C GLU A 175 3.22 -14.22 -14.45
N PRO A 176 2.80 -15.32 -13.77
CA PRO A 176 2.15 -16.45 -14.46
C PRO A 176 0.82 -16.08 -15.15
N CYS A 177 0.15 -15.04 -14.64
CA CYS A 177 -1.12 -14.54 -15.20
C CYS A 177 -0.91 -13.46 -16.28
N GLY A 178 0.34 -13.17 -16.66
CA GLY A 178 0.68 -12.14 -17.64
C GLY A 178 0.38 -10.71 -17.18
N GLN A 179 0.18 -10.51 -15.88
CA GLN A 179 -0.08 -9.21 -15.24
C GLN A 179 1.21 -8.42 -15.02
N LEU A 180 2.36 -9.07 -14.84
CA LEU A 180 3.67 -8.39 -14.86
C LEU A 180 4.16 -8.27 -16.32
N LYS A 181 4.22 -7.05 -16.87
CA LYS A 181 4.59 -6.80 -18.28
C LYS A 181 6.07 -6.49 -18.48
N SER A 182 6.67 -5.80 -17.53
CA SER A 182 8.08 -5.45 -17.59
C SER A 182 8.61 -5.23 -16.18
N LYS A 183 9.92 -5.48 -16.01
CA LYS A 183 10.67 -5.21 -14.79
C LYS A 183 12.07 -4.74 -15.19
N ASN A 184 12.48 -3.58 -14.69
CA ASN A 184 13.83 -3.09 -14.77
C ASN A 184 14.47 -3.19 -13.38
N GLU A 185 15.37 -4.15 -13.22
CA GLU A 185 16.03 -4.40 -11.92
C GLU A 185 16.96 -3.26 -11.51
N SER A 186 17.60 -2.60 -12.49
CA SER A 186 18.53 -1.49 -12.22
C SER A 186 17.82 -0.24 -11.70
N THR A 187 16.66 0.08 -12.26
CA THR A 187 15.89 1.27 -11.85
C THR A 187 14.86 0.95 -10.78
N GLY A 188 14.49 -0.32 -10.59
CA GLY A 188 13.37 -0.69 -9.73
C GLY A 188 12.01 -0.35 -10.35
N GLU A 189 11.93 -0.02 -11.64
CA GLU A 189 10.66 0.19 -12.33
C GLU A 189 10.05 -1.14 -12.78
N PHE A 190 8.73 -1.21 -12.80
CA PHE A 190 7.99 -2.32 -13.38
C PHE A 190 6.63 -1.86 -13.86
N THR A 191 6.03 -2.62 -14.76
CA THR A 191 4.69 -2.33 -15.28
C THR A 191 3.77 -3.50 -14.99
N LEU A 192 2.62 -3.19 -14.37
CA LEU A 192 1.52 -4.14 -14.23
C LEU A 192 0.45 -3.86 -15.27
N VAL A 193 -0.24 -4.89 -15.74
CA VAL A 193 -1.51 -4.76 -16.46
C VAL A 193 -2.63 -5.23 -15.56
N GLY A 194 -3.64 -4.38 -15.39
CA GLY A 194 -4.86 -4.72 -14.68
C GLY A 194 -5.76 -5.67 -15.45
N GLU A 195 -6.80 -6.17 -14.78
CA GLU A 195 -7.81 -7.01 -15.44
C GLU A 195 -8.58 -6.23 -16.51
N SER A 196 -8.68 -4.90 -16.36
CA SER A 196 -9.24 -4.00 -17.38
C SER A 196 -8.34 -3.80 -18.61
N GLY A 197 -7.11 -4.34 -18.62
CA GLY A 197 -6.11 -4.09 -19.65
C GLY A 197 -5.32 -2.79 -19.45
N LYS A 198 -5.58 -2.05 -18.37
CA LYS A 198 -4.90 -0.79 -18.06
C LYS A 198 -3.47 -1.04 -17.58
N MET A 199 -2.54 -0.24 -18.07
CA MET A 199 -1.14 -0.30 -17.69
C MET A 199 -0.88 0.59 -16.47
N HIS A 200 -0.27 0.02 -15.44
CA HIS A 200 0.11 0.69 -14.20
C HIS A 200 1.62 0.80 -14.12
N ARG A 201 2.12 2.04 -14.07
CA ARG A 201 3.55 2.33 -13.92
C ARG A 201 3.91 2.30 -12.43
N CYS A 202 4.85 1.43 -12.10
CA CYS A 202 5.24 1.18 -10.72
C CYS A 202 6.75 1.34 -10.53
N ILE A 203 7.14 1.68 -9.31
CA ILE A 203 8.53 1.59 -8.84
C ILE A 203 8.55 0.82 -7.53
N VAL A 204 9.55 -0.04 -7.34
CA VAL A 204 9.96 -0.55 -6.03
C VAL A 204 11.18 0.21 -5.54
N VAL A 205 11.14 0.57 -4.27
CA VAL A 205 12.28 1.13 -3.55
C VAL A 205 12.52 0.36 -2.25
N PRO A 206 13.73 0.45 -1.68
CA PRO A 206 14.02 -0.13 -0.37
C PRO A 206 12.98 0.29 0.68
N HIS A 207 12.68 -0.61 1.61
CA HIS A 207 11.88 -0.26 2.77
C HIS A 207 12.65 0.80 3.59
N PRO A 208 12.05 1.94 3.97
CA PRO A 208 12.79 3.07 4.56
C PRO A 208 13.49 2.78 5.90
N GLN A 209 12.97 1.84 6.69
CA GLN A 209 13.51 1.54 8.02
C GLN A 209 14.98 1.10 7.98
N GLY A 210 15.84 1.88 8.66
CA GLY A 210 17.28 1.61 8.77
C GLY A 210 18.07 1.84 7.47
N LYS A 211 17.52 2.64 6.53
CA LYS A 211 18.13 2.96 5.23
C LYS A 211 18.27 4.48 5.05
N GLY A 212 19.12 4.90 4.11
CA GLY A 212 19.28 6.30 3.75
C GLY A 212 18.02 6.84 3.06
N GLU A 213 17.17 7.56 3.79
CA GLU A 213 15.90 8.09 3.28
C GLU A 213 16.09 9.03 2.08
N ASN A 214 17.14 9.86 2.08
CA ASN A 214 17.41 10.81 0.99
C ASN A 214 17.63 10.13 -0.37
N GLU A 215 18.30 8.97 -0.41
CA GLU A 215 18.52 8.22 -1.65
C GLU A 215 17.20 7.67 -2.19
N ILE A 216 16.33 7.18 -1.29
CA ILE A 216 15.00 6.70 -1.62
C ILE A 216 14.15 7.84 -2.19
N ILE A 217 14.12 8.99 -1.52
CA ILE A 217 13.36 10.17 -1.93
C ILE A 217 13.84 10.66 -3.30
N GLN A 218 15.15 10.80 -3.51
CA GLN A 218 15.73 11.21 -4.81
C GLN A 218 15.35 10.24 -5.93
N LYS A 219 15.41 8.94 -5.67
CA LYS A 219 15.03 7.91 -6.65
C LYS A 219 13.56 7.99 -7.03
N ILE A 220 12.67 8.20 -6.06
CA ILE A 220 11.24 8.34 -6.33
C ILE A 220 11.00 9.61 -7.16
N CYS A 221 11.56 10.75 -6.75
CA CYS A 221 11.35 12.03 -7.41
C CYS A 221 11.90 12.07 -8.85
N SER A 222 13.03 11.41 -9.12
CA SER A 222 13.63 11.42 -10.47
C SER A 222 12.79 10.67 -11.52
N LEU A 223 11.95 9.74 -11.07
CA LEU A 223 11.06 8.92 -11.90
C LEU A 223 9.62 9.46 -11.92
N TRP A 224 9.30 10.38 -11.01
CA TRP A 224 8.04 11.09 -10.95
C TRP A 224 8.06 12.30 -11.89
N LYS A 225 7.98 12.04 -13.20
CA LYS A 225 7.86 13.05 -14.26
C LYS A 225 6.48 13.04 -14.87
#